data_AF-A0A7G9QH80-F1
#
_entry.id   AF-A0A7G9QH80-F1
#
_cell.length_a   1.000
_cell.length_b   1.000
_cell.length_c   1.000
_cell.angle_alpha   90.00
_cell.angle_beta   90.00
_cell.angle_gamma   90.00
#
_symmetry.space_group_name_H-M   'P 1'
#
loop_
_entity.id
_entity.type
_entity.pdbx_description
1 polymer ?
#
loop_
_entity_poly.entity_id
_entity_poly.type
_entity_poly.pdbx_seq_one_letter_code
_entity_poly.pdbx_strand_id
1 'polypeptide(L)'
;MIVKKNWQTVPLRQLVISQKGKKPQWIAEKRFDDSVPYLDIETLEHGETLRYSDQYSTTIATSNDLLIVADGSRSGLIFRGVDGAVGSTILCLTPIKINSAFLFYFLKSKYFFLTSNKTGDSIPHLNTELFFDLQVPFPPISEQLKIVESLESSWLEFEKEFNSHNFESEKSLKKELHFLDKHASVNENDYSLKGFKNSLFSFFFKDNTLFPNARFNSGVKLKEVVDSIDYGTAKPMGTQPIGTPILRIPNLKDFFIDQTNLKYAVLTESEYGKLKLKKDDILLIRSNGSISLLGKSCLVTEKEIGMGFAGYLLRLRVKSEMLNAKYLNYCLHSPEIRSQIESIERSSSGVNNINTKEVLNLEINIPDLKYQVKISEKIEILLGSINKAEVENFNSKNNLENLQNAILDNAFSSIANDHGENVDDQLLAEILSEKGNFEKKLKEFKKVQSIKANEMFMSSKDQTKIIEHIKKFTLKEFGDKKDTLSEIQINKIKEDAILSFRDFDYDDFSSIFLELTQDKINKNDPDPFFTTTKQDGKIVIKVR
;
A
#
# COMPACT_ATOMS: atom_id res chain seq x y z
N MET A 1 -19.13 -1.74 33.85
CA MET A 1 -19.15 -0.26 33.90
C MET A 1 -17.97 0.21 34.72
N ILE A 2 -17.03 0.94 34.11
CA ILE A 2 -15.95 1.59 34.84
C ILE A 2 -16.59 2.67 35.71
N VAL A 3 -16.50 2.51 37.03
CA VAL A 3 -17.13 3.43 37.99
C VAL A 3 -16.45 4.79 37.88
N LYS A 4 -17.23 5.86 37.68
CA LYS A 4 -16.75 7.25 37.71
C LYS A 4 -15.95 7.50 38.99
N LYS A 5 -14.66 7.78 38.85
CA LYS A 5 -13.78 8.19 39.92
C LYS A 5 -12.99 9.40 39.41
N ASN A 6 -12.82 10.41 40.25
CA ASN A 6 -11.97 11.56 39.99
C ASN A 6 -10.50 11.10 40.06
N TRP A 7 -10.00 10.51 38.99
CA TRP A 7 -8.59 10.14 38.90
C TRP A 7 -7.75 11.39 38.64
N GLN A 8 -6.62 11.48 39.34
CA GLN A 8 -5.62 12.48 39.03
C GLN A 8 -5.09 12.27 37.61
N THR A 9 -4.61 13.34 36.99
CA THR A 9 -3.92 13.26 35.70
C THR A 9 -2.44 13.58 35.84
N VAL A 10 -1.62 12.93 35.02
CA VAL A 10 -0.18 13.13 34.94
C VAL A 10 0.17 13.38 33.47
N PRO A 11 0.95 14.43 33.15
CA PRO A 11 1.47 14.63 31.80
C PRO A 11 2.24 13.40 31.30
N LEU A 12 1.99 12.96 30.07
CA LEU A 12 2.65 11.79 29.47
C LEU A 12 4.17 11.86 29.61
N ARG A 13 4.76 13.05 29.47
CA ARG A 13 6.22 13.26 29.60
C ARG A 13 6.81 12.78 30.92
N GLN A 14 6.03 12.71 31.99
CA GLN A 14 6.49 12.24 33.30
C GLN A 14 6.37 10.72 33.42
N LEU A 15 5.42 10.12 32.70
CA LEU A 15 5.11 8.70 32.73
C LEU A 15 5.90 7.85 31.74
N VAL A 16 6.71 8.46 30.88
CA VAL A 16 7.52 7.71 29.90
C VAL A 16 8.95 8.24 29.80
N ILE A 17 9.86 7.33 29.44
CA ILE A 17 11.15 7.68 28.85
C ILE A 17 11.04 7.46 27.35
N SER A 18 11.27 8.52 26.56
CA SER A 18 11.19 8.44 25.10
C SER A 18 12.57 8.30 24.47
N GLN A 19 12.69 7.42 23.49
CA GLN A 19 13.88 7.22 22.68
C GLN A 19 13.52 7.16 21.21
N LYS A 20 14.10 8.02 20.38
CA LYS A 20 13.93 7.92 18.93
C LYS A 20 14.72 6.74 18.40
N GLY A 21 14.10 5.93 17.56
CA GLY A 21 14.80 4.93 16.77
C GLY A 21 15.82 5.58 15.84
N LYS A 22 16.76 4.79 15.36
CA LYS A 22 17.76 5.22 14.38
C LYS A 22 17.85 4.17 13.30
N LYS A 23 18.37 4.56 12.14
CA LYS A 23 18.74 3.57 11.13
C LYS A 23 19.92 2.76 11.70
N PRO A 24 19.79 1.44 11.84
CA PRO A 24 20.90 0.58 12.24
C PRO A 24 22.06 0.63 11.25
N GLN A 25 23.27 0.35 11.71
CA GLN A 25 24.45 0.22 10.86
C GLN A 25 24.38 -1.04 10.00
N TRP A 26 23.75 -2.11 10.50
CA TRP A 26 23.58 -3.35 9.74
C TRP A 26 22.15 -3.88 9.77
N ILE A 27 21.62 -4.22 8.60
CA ILE A 27 20.29 -4.83 8.43
C ILE A 27 20.37 -5.90 7.34
N ALA A 28 19.76 -7.07 7.59
CA ALA A 28 19.67 -8.16 6.63
C ALA A 28 18.27 -8.80 6.63
N GLU A 29 17.89 -9.47 5.54
CA GLU A 29 16.63 -10.23 5.45
C GLU A 29 16.67 -11.54 6.26
N LYS A 30 17.87 -12.06 6.50
CA LYS A 30 18.11 -13.28 7.27
C LYS A 30 18.74 -12.96 8.62
N ARG A 31 18.45 -13.81 9.62
CA ARG A 31 19.13 -13.75 10.92
C ARG A 31 20.63 -13.93 10.74
N PHE A 32 21.38 -13.19 11.55
CA PHE A 32 22.82 -13.32 11.76
C PHE A 32 23.12 -13.32 13.26
N ASP A 33 24.37 -13.55 13.64
CA ASP A 33 24.79 -13.63 15.03
C ASP A 33 24.47 -12.33 15.78
N ASP A 34 23.89 -12.46 16.98
CA ASP A 34 23.41 -11.34 17.80
C ASP A 34 22.36 -10.40 17.14
N SER A 35 21.76 -10.82 16.03
CA SER A 35 20.72 -10.03 15.37
C SER A 35 19.39 -10.04 16.12
N VAL A 36 18.69 -8.93 16.04
CA VAL A 36 17.33 -8.75 16.60
C VAL A 36 16.36 -8.35 15.49
N PRO A 37 15.04 -8.61 15.64
CA PRO A 37 14.03 -8.12 14.70
C PRO A 37 14.15 -6.61 14.47
N TYR A 38 14.09 -6.18 13.21
CA TYR A 38 14.04 -4.76 12.87
C TYR A 38 12.58 -4.29 12.84
N LEU A 39 12.25 -3.33 13.70
CA LEU A 39 10.91 -2.81 13.92
C LEU A 39 10.72 -1.52 13.12
N ASP A 40 10.25 -1.67 11.90
CA ASP A 40 9.71 -0.59 11.08
C ASP A 40 8.17 -0.61 11.07
N ILE A 41 7.57 0.35 10.37
CA ILE A 41 6.10 0.48 10.31
C ILE A 41 5.48 -0.80 9.72
N GLU A 42 6.06 -1.36 8.66
CA GLU A 42 5.52 -2.54 7.99
C GLU A 42 5.54 -3.78 8.89
N THR A 43 6.66 -4.01 9.59
CA THR A 43 6.81 -5.11 10.56
C THR A 43 5.78 -4.99 11.69
N LEU A 44 5.57 -3.77 12.21
CA LEU A 44 4.64 -3.52 13.31
C LEU A 44 3.16 -3.65 12.90
N GLU A 45 2.82 -3.34 11.65
CA GLU A 45 1.45 -3.47 11.15
C GLU A 45 1.05 -4.91 10.82
N HIS A 46 1.96 -5.68 10.23
CA HIS A 46 1.67 -7.04 9.79
C HIS A 46 2.00 -8.08 10.88
N GLY A 47 2.84 -7.73 11.86
CA GLY A 47 3.31 -8.68 12.88
C GLY A 47 4.32 -9.70 12.35
N GLU A 48 4.83 -9.49 11.13
CA GLU A 48 5.80 -10.38 10.48
C GLU A 48 7.18 -9.70 10.41
N THR A 49 8.19 -10.35 10.98
CA THR A 49 9.57 -9.85 10.94
C THR A 49 10.18 -10.12 9.56
N LEU A 50 10.29 -9.07 8.75
CA LEU A 50 10.88 -9.14 7.42
C LEU A 50 12.40 -8.99 7.43
N ARG A 51 12.94 -8.29 8.44
CA ARG A 51 14.36 -7.92 8.51
C ARG A 51 14.90 -8.03 9.92
N TYR A 52 16.21 -8.22 10.00
CA TYR A 52 16.98 -8.34 11.23
C TYR A 52 18.08 -7.29 11.24
N SER A 53 18.35 -6.74 12.41
CA SER A 53 19.27 -5.62 12.64
C SER A 53 20.27 -5.98 13.73
N ASP A 54 21.40 -5.27 13.73
CA ASP A 54 22.27 -5.27 14.90
C ASP A 54 21.54 -4.60 16.07
N GLN A 55 21.89 -5.01 17.30
CA GLN A 55 21.27 -4.51 18.51
C GLN A 55 22.06 -3.37 19.18
N TYR A 56 23.10 -2.84 18.52
CA TYR A 56 24.08 -1.96 19.17
C TYR A 56 24.03 -0.52 18.63
N SER A 57 23.68 -0.35 17.36
CA SER A 57 23.72 0.94 16.68
C SER A 57 22.41 1.74 16.78
N THR A 58 21.34 1.13 17.31
CA THR A 58 20.01 1.74 17.42
C THR A 58 19.34 1.53 18.78
N THR A 59 18.22 2.21 18.99
CA THR A 59 17.34 2.02 20.16
C THR A 59 16.73 0.62 20.13
N ILE A 60 16.78 -0.08 21.25
CA ILE A 60 16.13 -1.39 21.44
C ILE A 60 14.84 -1.22 22.23
N ALA A 61 13.77 -1.78 21.71
CA ALA A 61 12.49 -1.89 22.40
C ALA A 61 12.34 -3.30 22.99
N THR A 62 11.49 -3.37 24.00
CA THR A 62 11.06 -4.57 24.69
C THR A 62 9.55 -4.71 24.61
N SER A 63 9.04 -5.90 24.93
CA SER A 63 7.59 -6.16 25.08
C SER A 63 6.86 -5.27 26.09
N ASN A 64 7.56 -4.61 27.01
CA ASN A 64 6.97 -3.66 27.96
C ASN A 64 6.90 -2.22 27.43
N ASP A 65 7.66 -1.89 26.39
CA ASP A 65 7.65 -0.56 25.78
C ASP A 65 6.38 -0.33 24.94
N LEU A 66 6.20 0.90 24.45
CA LEU A 66 5.23 1.26 23.42
C LEU A 66 5.94 1.93 22.25
N LEU A 67 5.42 1.74 21.05
CA LEU A 67 6.03 2.24 19.82
C LEU A 67 5.06 3.17 19.09
N ILE A 68 5.43 4.44 18.91
CA ILE A 68 4.61 5.41 18.18
C ILE A 68 5.31 5.90 16.91
N VAL A 69 4.58 5.92 15.80
CA VAL A 69 5.08 6.50 14.55
C VAL A 69 5.17 8.01 14.71
N ALA A 70 6.39 8.55 14.65
CA ALA A 70 6.63 9.99 14.75
C ALA A 70 6.63 10.67 13.38
N ASP A 71 7.19 10.01 12.36
CA ASP A 71 7.40 10.60 11.04
C ASP A 71 6.71 9.79 9.93
N GLY A 72 5.97 10.48 9.05
CA GLY A 72 5.36 9.91 7.85
C GLY A 72 3.82 10.01 7.80
N SER A 73 3.22 9.49 6.73
CA SER A 73 1.76 9.53 6.55
C SER A 73 0.99 8.89 7.73
N ARG A 74 1.62 7.91 8.38
CA ARG A 74 1.08 7.15 9.51
C ARG A 74 1.41 7.73 10.89
N SER A 75 1.98 8.94 11.00
CA SER A 75 2.30 9.55 12.30
C SER A 75 1.12 9.54 13.28
N GLY A 76 1.41 9.31 14.56
CA GLY A 76 0.43 9.15 15.63
C GLY A 76 -0.05 7.72 15.86
N LEU A 77 0.26 6.77 14.97
CA LEU A 77 -0.11 5.36 15.14
C LEU A 77 0.72 4.71 16.25
N ILE A 78 0.05 4.09 17.21
CA ILE A 78 0.65 3.45 18.39
C ILE A 78 0.58 1.92 18.29
N PHE A 79 1.65 1.25 18.69
CA PHE A 79 1.78 -0.19 18.78
C PHE A 79 2.22 -0.60 20.18
N ARG A 80 1.90 -1.84 20.56
CA ARG A 80 2.50 -2.49 21.73
C ARG A 80 3.97 -2.77 21.45
N GLY A 81 4.79 -2.77 22.50
CA GLY A 81 6.20 -3.09 22.40
C GLY A 81 6.41 -4.54 21.97
N VAL A 82 7.48 -4.73 21.20
CA VAL A 82 8.00 -6.03 20.77
C VAL A 82 9.52 -5.94 20.94
N ASP A 83 10.16 -7.05 21.30
CA ASP A 83 11.60 -7.10 21.45
C ASP A 83 12.28 -6.90 20.08
N GLY A 84 13.06 -5.82 19.91
CA GLY A 84 13.70 -5.54 18.63
C GLY A 84 14.33 -4.15 18.48
N ALA A 85 15.02 -3.96 17.36
CA ALA A 85 15.70 -2.73 16.97
C ALA A 85 14.72 -1.75 16.32
N VAL A 86 14.61 -0.54 16.88
CA VAL A 86 13.58 0.44 16.49
C VAL A 86 14.04 1.30 15.31
N GLY A 87 13.25 1.33 14.25
CA GLY A 87 13.50 2.14 13.06
C GLY A 87 13.40 3.66 13.29
N SER A 88 14.02 4.45 12.41
CA SER A 88 14.20 5.90 12.59
C SER A 88 12.92 6.74 12.65
N THR A 89 11.80 6.23 12.11
CA THR A 89 10.51 6.91 12.07
C THR A 89 9.67 6.69 13.33
N ILE A 90 10.14 5.86 14.26
CA ILE A 90 9.39 5.42 15.43
C ILE A 90 10.05 5.94 16.72
N LEU A 91 9.22 6.35 17.68
CA LEU A 91 9.62 6.62 19.06
C LEU A 91 9.28 5.40 19.91
N CYS A 92 10.26 4.93 20.67
CA CYS A 92 10.09 3.96 21.74
C CYS A 92 9.79 4.70 23.05
N LEU A 93 8.73 4.30 23.73
CA LEU A 93 8.25 4.89 24.97
C LEU A 93 8.28 3.82 26.06
N THR A 94 9.19 3.96 27.02
CA THR A 94 9.27 3.07 28.18
C THR A 94 8.37 3.59 29.29
N PRO A 95 7.28 2.88 29.68
CA PRO A 95 6.37 3.32 30.72
C PRO A 95 7.02 3.32 32.12
N ILE A 96 6.74 4.34 32.91
CA ILE A 96 7.23 4.53 34.28
C ILE A 96 6.03 4.61 35.23
N LYS A 97 6.00 3.73 36.24
CA LYS A 97 4.93 3.67 37.27
C LYS A 97 3.51 3.54 36.71
N ILE A 98 3.35 3.16 35.44
CA ILE A 98 2.07 2.95 34.76
C ILE A 98 2.09 1.61 34.02
N ASN A 99 0.94 0.95 33.97
CA ASN A 99 0.80 -0.29 33.21
C ASN A 99 0.89 -0.01 31.70
N SER A 100 1.75 -0.76 31.01
CA SER A 100 2.01 -0.58 29.58
C SER A 100 0.75 -0.75 28.72
N ALA A 101 -0.05 -1.79 28.98
CA ALA A 101 -1.29 -2.03 28.23
C ALA A 101 -2.35 -0.94 28.46
N PHE A 102 -2.47 -0.45 29.69
CA PHE A 102 -3.37 0.67 30.00
C PHE A 102 -2.96 1.94 29.22
N LEU A 103 -1.66 2.28 29.27
CA LEU A 103 -1.13 3.43 28.54
C LEU A 103 -1.30 3.25 27.02
N PHE A 104 -1.09 2.04 26.49
CA PHE A 104 -1.35 1.71 25.09
C PHE A 104 -2.79 2.05 24.69
N TYR A 105 -3.78 1.56 25.43
CA TYR A 105 -5.18 1.81 25.11
C TYR A 105 -5.57 3.29 25.25
N PHE A 106 -5.02 3.99 26.25
CA PHE A 106 -5.21 5.43 26.37
C PHE A 106 -4.65 6.17 25.14
N LEU A 107 -3.39 5.92 24.77
CA LEU A 107 -2.78 6.57 23.60
C LEU A 107 -3.49 6.18 22.30
N LYS A 108 -3.98 4.94 22.19
CA LYS A 108 -4.77 4.48 21.04
C LYS A 108 -6.08 5.27 20.92
N SER A 109 -6.74 5.60 22.04
CA SER A 109 -7.92 6.47 22.04
C SER A 109 -7.63 7.89 21.53
N LYS A 110 -6.38 8.35 21.60
CA LYS A 110 -5.97 9.68 21.13
C LYS A 110 -5.55 9.70 19.66
N TYR A 111 -5.63 8.60 18.94
CA TYR A 111 -5.17 8.52 17.55
C TYR A 111 -5.80 9.60 16.64
N PHE A 112 -7.12 9.79 16.70
CA PHE A 112 -7.79 10.81 15.88
C PHE A 112 -7.38 12.24 16.26
N PHE A 113 -7.24 12.51 17.57
CA PHE A 113 -6.76 13.79 18.08
C PHE A 113 -5.32 14.08 17.59
N LEU A 114 -4.43 13.10 17.67
CA LEU A 114 -3.05 13.24 17.23
C LEU A 114 -2.95 13.41 15.70
N THR A 115 -3.75 12.67 14.93
CA THR A 115 -3.72 12.75 13.47
C THR A 115 -4.31 14.05 12.93
N SER A 116 -5.27 14.65 13.63
CA SER A 116 -5.86 15.96 13.29
C SER A 116 -4.95 17.14 13.63
N ASN A 117 -3.97 16.96 14.52
CA ASN A 117 -3.04 18.00 14.98
C ASN A 117 -1.58 17.73 14.55
N LYS A 118 -1.39 17.02 13.42
CA LYS A 118 -0.07 16.79 12.81
C LYS A 118 0.55 18.10 12.34
N THR A 119 1.88 18.16 12.33
CA THR A 119 2.67 19.29 11.82
C THR A 119 3.34 18.93 10.49
N GLY A 120 3.55 19.91 9.61
CA GLY A 120 4.27 19.75 8.33
C GLY A 120 3.33 19.58 7.13
N ASP A 121 3.48 20.45 6.13
CA ASP A 121 2.57 20.54 4.97
C ASP A 121 2.78 19.42 3.94
N SER A 122 4.01 18.91 3.81
CA SER A 122 4.37 17.91 2.77
C SER A 122 4.56 16.51 3.35
N ILE A 123 5.20 16.39 4.52
CA ILE A 123 5.39 15.13 5.24
C ILE A 123 4.78 15.34 6.63
N PRO A 124 3.76 14.56 7.01
CA PRO A 124 3.15 14.74 8.32
C PRO A 124 4.10 14.24 9.42
N HIS A 125 4.18 15.01 10.49
CA HIS A 125 4.94 14.69 11.70
C HIS A 125 4.03 14.74 12.92
N LEU A 126 4.33 13.88 13.90
CA LEU A 126 3.70 13.93 15.21
C LEU A 126 4.13 15.23 15.92
N ASN A 127 3.15 16.01 16.38
CA ASN A 127 3.43 17.15 17.25
C ASN A 127 3.89 16.63 18.62
N THR A 128 5.20 16.63 18.87
CA THR A 128 5.79 16.02 20.07
C THR A 128 5.44 16.77 21.34
N GLU A 129 5.37 18.10 21.32
CA GLU A 129 4.97 18.91 22.48
C GLU A 129 3.55 18.54 22.90
N LEU A 130 2.61 18.62 21.94
CA LEU A 130 1.21 18.24 22.18
C LEU A 130 1.07 16.78 22.63
N PHE A 131 1.86 15.86 22.08
CA PHE A 131 1.84 14.45 22.47
C PHE A 131 2.32 14.24 23.90
N PHE A 132 3.45 14.83 24.29
CA PHE A 132 4.02 14.66 25.62
C PHE A 132 3.27 15.43 26.73
N ASP A 133 2.49 16.45 26.35
CA ASP A 133 1.64 17.21 27.27
C ASP A 133 0.23 16.60 27.45
N LEU A 134 -0.08 15.50 26.76
CA LEU A 134 -1.30 14.74 26.98
C LEU A 134 -1.46 14.40 28.47
N GLN A 135 -2.59 14.80 29.04
CA GLN A 135 -2.95 14.48 30.41
C GLN A 135 -3.44 13.03 30.48
N VAL A 136 -2.60 12.16 31.04
CA VAL A 136 -2.88 10.73 31.18
C VAL A 136 -3.57 10.51 32.52
N PRO A 137 -4.74 9.84 32.55
CA PRO A 137 -5.36 9.42 33.79
C PRO A 137 -4.46 8.47 34.57
N PHE A 138 -4.33 8.68 35.87
CA PHE A 138 -3.42 7.91 36.70
C PHE A 138 -4.14 7.19 37.86
N PRO A 139 -5.03 6.23 37.57
CA PRO A 139 -5.65 5.42 38.62
C PRO A 139 -4.64 4.43 39.24
N PRO A 140 -4.95 3.86 40.42
CA PRO A 140 -4.13 2.79 40.99
C PRO A 140 -3.92 1.63 40.00
N ILE A 141 -2.75 1.00 40.03
CA ILE A 141 -2.37 -0.11 39.11
C ILE A 141 -3.43 -1.22 39.05
N SER A 142 -4.03 -1.58 40.19
CA SER A 142 -5.10 -2.59 40.25
C SER A 142 -6.32 -2.21 39.42
N GLU A 143 -6.65 -0.92 39.33
CA GLU A 143 -7.76 -0.43 38.52
C GLU A 143 -7.36 -0.31 37.05
N GLN A 144 -6.11 0.08 36.75
CA GLN A 144 -5.57 0.04 35.38
C GLN A 144 -5.70 -1.37 34.78
N LEU A 145 -5.33 -2.41 35.54
CA LEU A 145 -5.44 -3.81 35.12
C LEU A 145 -6.90 -4.22 34.84
N LYS A 146 -7.86 -3.83 35.69
CA LYS A 146 -9.28 -4.11 35.44
C LYS A 146 -9.82 -3.42 34.18
N ILE A 147 -9.37 -2.20 33.91
CA ILE A 147 -9.76 -1.46 32.70
C ILE A 147 -9.22 -2.20 31.46
N VAL A 148 -7.95 -2.61 31.50
CA VAL A 148 -7.33 -3.40 30.43
C VAL A 148 -8.07 -4.72 30.22
N GLU A 149 -8.35 -5.46 31.29
CA GLU A 149 -9.07 -6.73 31.23
C GLU A 149 -10.47 -6.56 30.63
N SER A 150 -11.19 -5.50 31.02
CA SER A 150 -12.51 -5.18 30.46
C SER A 150 -12.41 -4.85 28.97
N LEU A 151 -11.42 -4.05 28.56
CA LEU A 151 -11.20 -3.69 27.15
C LEU A 151 -10.84 -4.91 26.32
N GLU A 152 -9.88 -5.72 26.78
CA GLU A 152 -9.46 -6.94 26.08
C GLU A 152 -10.60 -7.97 25.99
N SER A 153 -11.41 -8.11 27.03
CA SER A 153 -12.60 -8.98 27.02
C SER A 153 -13.64 -8.52 26.00
N SER A 154 -13.98 -7.22 25.99
CA SER A 154 -14.90 -6.65 25.00
C SER A 154 -14.37 -6.79 23.57
N TRP A 155 -13.05 -6.70 23.39
CA TRP A 155 -12.41 -6.88 22.08
C TRP A 155 -12.51 -8.33 21.63
N LEU A 156 -12.23 -9.28 22.52
CA LEU A 156 -12.27 -10.70 22.22
C LEU A 156 -13.69 -11.19 21.88
N GLU A 157 -14.69 -10.71 22.61
CA GLU A 157 -16.11 -11.01 22.31
C GLU A 157 -16.51 -10.48 20.94
N PHE A 158 -16.12 -9.24 20.64
CA PHE A 158 -16.37 -8.64 19.34
C PHE A 158 -15.63 -9.35 18.19
N GLU A 159 -14.35 -9.69 18.35
CA GLU A 159 -13.60 -10.43 17.33
C GLU A 159 -14.26 -11.78 17.04
N LYS A 160 -14.82 -12.45 18.05
CA LYS A 160 -15.58 -13.69 17.86
C LYS A 160 -16.86 -13.47 17.04
N GLU A 161 -17.64 -12.43 17.34
CA GLU A 161 -18.85 -12.10 16.58
C GLU A 161 -18.53 -11.70 15.13
N PHE A 162 -17.52 -10.84 14.94
CA PHE A 162 -17.04 -10.41 13.64
C PHE A 162 -16.53 -11.58 12.78
N ASN A 163 -15.70 -12.45 13.36
CA ASN A 163 -15.19 -13.63 12.66
C ASN A 163 -16.31 -14.62 12.34
N SER A 164 -17.31 -14.76 13.21
CA SER A 164 -18.48 -15.63 12.96
C SER A 164 -19.34 -15.11 11.80
N HIS A 165 -19.62 -13.81 11.75
CA HIS A 165 -20.37 -13.21 10.64
C HIS A 165 -19.62 -13.28 9.31
N ASN A 166 -18.31 -12.99 9.30
CA ASN A 166 -17.51 -13.13 8.10
C ASN A 166 -17.42 -14.58 7.63
N PHE A 167 -17.34 -15.54 8.55
CA PHE A 167 -17.36 -16.97 8.22
C PHE A 167 -18.69 -17.40 7.59
N GLU A 168 -19.84 -16.86 8.03
CA GLU A 168 -21.14 -17.15 7.41
C GLU A 168 -21.26 -16.56 6.00
N SER A 169 -20.84 -15.31 5.79
CA SER A 169 -20.80 -14.68 4.46
C SER A 169 -19.84 -15.43 3.53
N GLU A 170 -18.66 -15.82 4.02
CA GLU A 170 -17.69 -16.63 3.28
C GLU A 170 -18.24 -18.02 2.98
N LYS A 171 -18.99 -18.65 3.89
CA LYS A 171 -19.64 -19.95 3.68
C LYS A 171 -20.78 -19.87 2.66
N SER A 172 -21.55 -18.78 2.63
CA SER A 172 -22.59 -18.55 1.63
C SER A 172 -21.98 -18.38 0.24
N LEU A 173 -20.92 -17.57 0.13
CA LEU A 173 -20.12 -17.47 -1.10
C LEU A 173 -19.53 -18.81 -1.48
N LYS A 174 -18.89 -19.54 -0.56
CA LYS A 174 -18.33 -20.88 -0.79
C LYS A 174 -19.39 -21.89 -1.24
N LYS A 175 -20.66 -21.76 -0.86
CA LYS A 175 -21.76 -22.62 -1.37
C LYS A 175 -22.15 -22.27 -2.81
N GLU A 176 -22.25 -20.99 -3.15
CA GLU A 176 -22.44 -20.55 -4.54
C GLU A 176 -21.22 -20.90 -5.41
N LEU A 177 -20.02 -20.84 -4.84
CA LEU A 177 -18.76 -21.30 -5.42
C LEU A 177 -18.69 -22.82 -5.56
N HIS A 178 -19.16 -23.62 -4.59
CA HIS A 178 -19.09 -25.08 -4.66
C HIS A 178 -19.91 -25.65 -5.84
N PHE A 179 -20.93 -24.90 -6.29
CA PHE A 179 -21.61 -25.17 -7.56
C PHE A 179 -20.71 -24.95 -8.78
N LEU A 180 -19.82 -23.95 -8.75
CA LEU A 180 -18.80 -23.71 -9.77
C LEU A 180 -17.62 -24.67 -9.63
N ASP A 181 -17.09 -24.90 -8.44
CA ASP A 181 -15.90 -25.70 -8.09
C ASP A 181 -16.02 -27.18 -8.48
N LYS A 182 -17.25 -27.72 -8.51
CA LYS A 182 -17.51 -29.06 -9.05
C LYS A 182 -17.21 -29.17 -10.55
N HIS A 183 -16.99 -28.04 -11.23
CA HIS A 183 -16.81 -27.93 -12.67
C HIS A 183 -15.75 -26.90 -13.12
N ALA A 184 -15.26 -26.01 -12.26
CA ALA A 184 -14.26 -24.99 -12.56
C ALA A 184 -12.99 -25.34 -11.78
N SER A 185 -11.89 -25.65 -12.47
CA SER A 185 -10.58 -25.78 -11.83
C SER A 185 -10.14 -24.41 -11.29
N VAL A 186 -10.54 -24.07 -10.08
CA VAL A 186 -10.01 -22.89 -9.37
C VAL A 186 -8.53 -23.14 -9.15
N ASN A 187 -7.69 -22.20 -9.56
CA ASN A 187 -6.26 -22.28 -9.34
C ASN A 187 -6.01 -22.06 -7.83
N GLU A 188 -5.60 -23.11 -7.10
CA GLU A 188 -5.44 -23.12 -5.63
C GLU A 188 -4.46 -22.07 -5.07
N ASN A 189 -3.80 -21.30 -5.95
CA ASN A 189 -2.75 -20.34 -5.61
C ASN A 189 -3.17 -18.85 -5.70
N ASP A 190 -4.39 -18.52 -6.14
CA ASP A 190 -4.87 -17.13 -6.19
C ASP A 190 -6.31 -16.99 -5.65
N TYR A 191 -6.43 -16.85 -4.33
CA TYR A 191 -7.68 -16.57 -3.62
C TYR A 191 -8.11 -15.09 -3.70
N SER A 192 -7.46 -14.26 -4.53
CA SER A 192 -7.89 -12.88 -4.70
C SER A 192 -9.23 -12.81 -5.43
N LEU A 193 -9.98 -11.74 -5.20
CA LEU A 193 -11.24 -11.49 -5.91
C LEU A 193 -11.03 -11.43 -7.43
N LYS A 194 -9.88 -10.92 -7.87
CA LYS A 194 -9.50 -10.87 -9.28
C LYS A 194 -9.27 -12.28 -9.83
N GLY A 195 -8.56 -13.13 -9.09
CA GLY A 195 -8.40 -14.55 -9.38
C GLY A 195 -9.75 -15.25 -9.50
N PHE A 196 -10.66 -15.00 -8.56
CA PHE A 196 -12.00 -15.57 -8.58
C PHE A 196 -12.84 -15.12 -9.78
N LYS A 197 -12.89 -13.81 -10.08
CA LYS A 197 -13.58 -13.28 -11.29
C LYS A 197 -13.00 -13.89 -12.56
N ASN A 198 -11.69 -14.07 -12.64
CA ASN A 198 -11.03 -14.72 -13.77
C ASN A 198 -11.44 -16.20 -13.90
N SER A 199 -11.43 -16.97 -12.80
CA SER A 199 -11.88 -18.36 -12.79
C SER A 199 -13.34 -18.51 -13.22
N LEU A 200 -14.21 -17.58 -12.78
CA LEU A 200 -15.61 -17.52 -13.20
C LEU A 200 -15.74 -17.36 -14.72
N PHE A 201 -15.04 -16.38 -15.31
CA PHE A 201 -15.11 -16.16 -16.75
C PHE A 201 -14.48 -17.31 -17.55
N SER A 202 -13.32 -17.80 -17.14
CA SER A 202 -12.71 -18.98 -17.78
C SER A 202 -13.65 -20.18 -17.73
N PHE A 203 -14.33 -20.41 -16.62
CA PHE A 203 -15.30 -21.50 -16.52
C PHE A 203 -16.42 -21.39 -17.57
N PHE A 204 -17.05 -20.22 -17.70
CA PHE A 204 -18.16 -20.05 -18.66
C PHE A 204 -17.73 -20.02 -20.14
N PHE A 205 -16.48 -19.66 -20.44
CA PHE A 205 -16.03 -19.47 -21.83
C PHE A 205 -15.03 -20.52 -22.35
N LYS A 206 -14.44 -21.31 -21.45
CA LYS A 206 -13.50 -22.40 -21.77
C LYS A 206 -14.11 -23.77 -21.50
N ASP A 207 -14.92 -23.92 -20.45
CA ASP A 207 -15.51 -25.20 -20.06
C ASP A 207 -16.97 -25.31 -20.52
N ASN A 208 -17.20 -26.07 -21.59
CA ASN A 208 -18.53 -26.25 -22.18
C ASN A 208 -19.41 -27.26 -21.41
N THR A 209 -18.95 -27.82 -20.29
CA THR A 209 -19.65 -28.88 -19.53
C THR A 209 -20.97 -28.43 -18.91
N LEU A 210 -21.15 -27.13 -18.64
CA LEU A 210 -22.41 -26.56 -18.11
C LEU A 210 -23.61 -26.73 -19.06
N PHE A 211 -23.35 -26.82 -20.36
CA PHE A 211 -24.38 -26.91 -21.39
C PHE A 211 -24.02 -28.02 -22.38
N PRO A 212 -24.18 -29.30 -21.98
CA PRO A 212 -23.76 -30.44 -22.80
C PRO A 212 -24.47 -30.54 -24.16
N ASN A 213 -25.63 -29.88 -24.28
CA ASN A 213 -26.41 -29.81 -25.52
C ASN A 213 -26.16 -28.53 -26.34
N ALA A 214 -25.32 -27.60 -25.85
CA ALA A 214 -24.98 -26.39 -26.59
C ALA A 214 -23.94 -26.73 -27.66
N ARG A 215 -24.18 -26.27 -28.89
CA ARG A 215 -23.18 -26.29 -29.95
C ARG A 215 -22.36 -25.01 -29.86
N PHE A 216 -21.04 -25.15 -29.77
CA PHE A 216 -20.12 -24.03 -29.75
C PHE A 216 -19.38 -23.97 -31.08
N ASN A 217 -19.45 -22.80 -31.73
CA ASN A 217 -18.54 -22.47 -32.81
C ASN A 217 -17.31 -21.82 -32.18
N SER A 218 -16.20 -22.56 -32.17
CA SER A 218 -14.93 -22.11 -31.59
C SER A 218 -14.12 -21.29 -32.59
N GLY A 219 -13.37 -20.30 -32.10
CA GLY A 219 -12.45 -19.52 -32.92
C GLY A 219 -13.12 -18.57 -33.92
N VAL A 220 -14.36 -18.15 -33.67
CA VAL A 220 -15.07 -17.21 -34.53
C VAL A 220 -14.45 -15.83 -34.37
N LYS A 221 -14.04 -15.20 -35.48
CA LYS A 221 -13.45 -13.86 -35.44
C LYS A 221 -14.53 -12.81 -35.27
N LEU A 222 -14.26 -11.77 -34.47
CA LEU A 222 -15.22 -10.69 -34.25
C LEU A 222 -15.71 -10.04 -35.55
N LYS A 223 -14.89 -9.95 -36.60
CA LYS A 223 -15.30 -9.46 -37.94
C LYS A 223 -16.50 -10.20 -38.55
N GLU A 224 -16.74 -11.44 -38.15
CA GLU A 224 -17.83 -12.26 -38.69
C GLU A 224 -19.16 -11.94 -38.01
N VAL A 225 -19.11 -11.49 -36.75
CA VAL A 225 -20.26 -11.32 -35.84
C VAL A 225 -20.48 -9.88 -35.36
N VAL A 226 -19.61 -8.95 -35.75
CA VAL A 226 -19.72 -7.50 -35.53
C VAL A 226 -20.19 -6.83 -36.81
N ASP A 227 -21.19 -5.97 -36.70
CA ASP A 227 -21.76 -5.16 -37.79
C ASP A 227 -20.91 -3.90 -38.05
N SER A 228 -20.51 -3.19 -36.99
CA SER A 228 -19.65 -2.01 -37.11
C SER A 228 -18.67 -1.85 -35.95
N ILE A 229 -17.52 -1.23 -36.26
CA ILE A 229 -16.56 -0.77 -35.26
C ILE A 229 -16.13 0.68 -35.57
N ASP A 230 -16.39 1.58 -34.64
CA ASP A 230 -16.29 3.02 -34.88
C ASP A 230 -15.39 3.71 -33.84
N TYR A 231 -14.65 4.72 -34.29
CA TYR A 231 -13.84 5.58 -33.42
C TYR A 231 -14.69 6.69 -32.79
N GLY A 232 -14.34 7.06 -31.57
CA GLY A 232 -14.94 8.22 -30.89
C GLY A 232 -14.39 9.56 -31.37
N THR A 233 -14.87 10.64 -30.75
CA THR A 233 -14.46 12.01 -31.11
C THR A 233 -13.14 12.44 -30.49
N ALA A 234 -12.34 13.20 -31.25
CA ALA A 234 -11.17 13.92 -30.74
C ALA A 234 -11.46 15.40 -30.43
N LYS A 235 -12.73 15.82 -30.50
CA LYS A 235 -13.10 17.22 -30.24
C LYS A 235 -12.75 17.65 -28.81
N PRO A 236 -12.35 18.92 -28.62
CA PRO A 236 -12.21 19.49 -27.28
C PRO A 236 -13.49 19.34 -26.46
N MET A 237 -13.33 19.03 -25.17
CA MET A 237 -14.45 18.77 -24.26
C MET A 237 -14.38 19.71 -23.05
N GLY A 238 -15.50 20.33 -22.72
CA GLY A 238 -15.68 21.19 -21.53
C GLY A 238 -16.30 20.44 -20.35
N THR A 239 -16.21 21.04 -19.16
CA THR A 239 -16.90 20.56 -17.94
C THR A 239 -18.33 21.10 -17.83
N GLN A 240 -18.62 22.21 -18.51
CA GLN A 240 -19.97 22.78 -18.54
C GLN A 240 -20.90 21.90 -19.39
N PRO A 241 -22.18 21.74 -19.00
CA PRO A 241 -23.16 20.89 -19.69
C PRO A 241 -23.67 21.52 -20.99
N ILE A 242 -22.76 21.86 -21.91
CA ILE A 242 -23.03 22.50 -23.19
C ILE A 242 -22.70 21.52 -24.31
N GLY A 243 -23.73 21.05 -25.02
CA GLY A 243 -23.60 20.07 -26.11
C GLY A 243 -23.89 18.64 -25.66
N THR A 244 -23.29 17.67 -26.35
CA THR A 244 -23.51 16.24 -26.08
C THR A 244 -22.57 15.74 -24.98
N PRO A 245 -23.06 15.00 -23.97
CA PRO A 245 -22.20 14.33 -22.99
C PRO A 245 -21.33 13.27 -23.67
N ILE A 246 -20.03 13.27 -23.36
CA ILE A 246 -19.03 12.38 -23.95
C ILE A 246 -18.46 11.45 -22.88
N LEU A 247 -18.61 10.15 -23.09
CA LEU A 247 -18.03 9.10 -22.27
C LEU A 247 -16.52 8.96 -22.53
N ARG A 248 -15.76 8.81 -21.45
CA ARG A 248 -14.31 8.79 -21.42
C ARG A 248 -13.80 7.55 -20.68
N ILE A 249 -12.51 7.25 -20.74
CA ILE A 249 -11.90 6.11 -20.04
C ILE A 249 -12.29 6.08 -18.54
N PRO A 250 -12.24 7.21 -17.78
CA PRO A 250 -12.63 7.19 -16.37
C PRO A 250 -14.10 6.81 -16.11
N ASN A 251 -14.98 7.01 -17.11
CA ASN A 251 -16.39 6.66 -17.05
C ASN A 251 -16.62 5.16 -17.29
N LEU A 252 -15.68 4.43 -17.89
CA LEU A 252 -15.80 2.99 -18.11
C LEU A 252 -15.30 2.23 -16.86
N LYS A 253 -16.17 1.46 -16.23
CA LYS A 253 -15.85 0.50 -15.15
C LYS A 253 -16.08 -0.92 -15.67
N ASP A 254 -15.52 -1.94 -15.03
CA ASP A 254 -15.46 -3.31 -15.58
C ASP A 254 -16.80 -3.86 -16.15
N PHE A 255 -17.97 -3.49 -15.61
CA PHE A 255 -19.26 -3.93 -16.14
C PHE A 255 -20.33 -2.83 -16.28
N PHE A 256 -20.02 -1.58 -15.95
CA PHE A 256 -20.99 -0.49 -16.01
C PHE A 256 -20.33 0.84 -16.37
N ILE A 257 -21.17 1.78 -16.81
CA ILE A 257 -20.74 3.13 -17.14
C ILE A 257 -21.07 4.05 -15.97
N ASP A 258 -20.03 4.67 -15.43
CA ASP A 258 -20.10 5.69 -14.40
C ASP A 258 -20.31 7.06 -15.04
N GLN A 259 -21.50 7.63 -14.86
CA GLN A 259 -21.90 8.92 -15.41
C GLN A 259 -21.51 10.10 -14.52
N THR A 260 -20.69 9.90 -13.48
CA THR A 260 -20.12 11.01 -12.72
C THR A 260 -19.03 11.72 -13.53
N ASN A 261 -18.84 13.03 -13.29
CA ASN A 261 -17.76 13.82 -13.91
C ASN A 261 -17.72 13.73 -15.46
N LEU A 262 -18.90 13.82 -16.09
CA LEU A 262 -19.03 13.88 -17.54
C LEU A 262 -18.38 15.15 -18.11
N LYS A 263 -17.93 15.05 -19.36
CA LYS A 263 -17.53 16.20 -20.17
C LYS A 263 -18.42 16.31 -21.38
N TYR A 264 -18.49 17.50 -21.96
CA TYR A 264 -19.43 17.81 -23.04
C TYR A 264 -18.68 18.36 -24.25
N ALA A 265 -19.17 18.02 -25.45
CA ALA A 265 -18.65 18.54 -26.70
C ALA A 265 -19.79 19.02 -27.60
N VAL A 266 -19.55 20.13 -28.30
CA VAL A 266 -20.48 20.64 -29.32
C VAL A 266 -20.25 19.86 -30.62
N LEU A 267 -21.24 19.04 -30.97
CA LEU A 267 -21.23 18.20 -32.17
C LEU A 267 -22.19 18.78 -33.21
N THR A 268 -21.79 18.72 -34.47
CA THR A 268 -22.71 18.92 -35.61
C THR A 268 -23.69 17.74 -35.68
N GLU A 269 -24.81 17.89 -36.38
CA GLU A 269 -25.78 16.80 -36.55
C GLU A 269 -25.15 15.54 -37.18
N SER A 270 -24.24 15.72 -38.14
CA SER A 270 -23.52 14.60 -38.78
C SER A 270 -22.60 13.86 -37.81
N GLU A 271 -21.84 14.60 -36.99
CA GLU A 271 -20.96 14.00 -35.97
C GLU A 271 -21.77 13.32 -34.88
N TYR A 272 -22.83 13.98 -34.41
CA TYR A 272 -23.75 13.40 -33.43
C TYR A 272 -24.37 12.11 -33.96
N GLY A 273 -24.82 12.09 -35.21
CA GLY A 273 -25.37 10.89 -35.85
C GLY A 273 -24.40 9.69 -35.85
N LYS A 274 -23.10 9.93 -36.03
CA LYS A 274 -22.05 8.90 -35.99
C LYS A 274 -21.74 8.43 -34.56
N LEU A 275 -21.70 9.37 -33.62
CA LEU A 275 -21.22 9.14 -32.26
C LEU A 275 -22.30 8.71 -31.27
N LYS A 276 -23.58 9.00 -31.54
CA LYS A 276 -24.66 8.70 -30.62
C LYS A 276 -24.71 7.21 -30.30
N LEU A 277 -24.71 6.91 -29.02
CA LEU A 277 -24.79 5.57 -28.48
C LEU A 277 -26.23 5.08 -28.50
N LYS A 278 -26.36 3.78 -28.71
CA LYS A 278 -27.60 3.01 -28.67
C LYS A 278 -27.46 1.90 -27.64
N LYS A 279 -28.59 1.43 -27.12
CA LYS A 279 -28.63 0.21 -26.30
C LYS A 279 -27.89 -0.92 -27.03
N ASP A 280 -27.15 -1.72 -26.27
CA ASP A 280 -26.35 -2.86 -26.74
C ASP A 280 -25.10 -2.49 -27.55
N ASP A 281 -24.76 -1.20 -27.69
CA ASP A 281 -23.42 -0.79 -28.10
C ASP A 281 -22.40 -1.24 -27.02
N ILE A 282 -21.20 -1.64 -27.43
CA ILE A 282 -20.10 -1.97 -26.52
C ILE A 282 -19.00 -0.94 -26.70
N LEU A 283 -18.61 -0.26 -25.63
CA LEU A 283 -17.46 0.62 -25.62
C LEU A 283 -16.21 -0.14 -25.18
N LEU A 284 -15.11 0.00 -25.89
CA LEU A 284 -13.84 -0.68 -25.61
C LEU A 284 -12.68 0.34 -25.55
N ILE A 285 -11.83 0.22 -24.53
CA ILE A 285 -10.66 1.09 -24.36
C ILE A 285 -9.60 0.73 -25.39
N ARG A 286 -9.30 1.65 -26.32
CA ARG A 286 -8.32 1.39 -27.38
C ARG A 286 -6.92 1.95 -27.16
N SER A 287 -6.76 2.86 -26.20
CA SER A 287 -5.49 3.54 -25.94
C SER A 287 -5.32 3.81 -24.46
N ASN A 288 -4.24 3.30 -23.86
CA ASN A 288 -3.91 3.54 -22.45
C ASN A 288 -2.41 3.27 -22.17
N GLY A 289 -1.83 3.98 -21.18
CA GLY A 289 -0.47 3.69 -20.70
C GLY A 289 -0.38 2.32 -20.00
N SER A 290 -1.45 1.88 -19.33
CA SER A 290 -1.53 0.56 -18.72
C SER A 290 -2.09 -0.47 -19.69
N ILE A 291 -1.34 -1.55 -19.94
CA ILE A 291 -1.79 -2.67 -20.78
C ILE A 291 -2.99 -3.41 -20.17
N SER A 292 -3.11 -3.43 -18.84
CA SER A 292 -4.22 -4.08 -18.14
C SER A 292 -5.57 -3.34 -18.28
N LEU A 293 -5.54 -2.07 -18.69
CA LEU A 293 -6.76 -1.30 -19.02
C LEU A 293 -7.10 -1.35 -20.50
N LEU A 294 -6.10 -1.60 -21.36
CA LEU A 294 -6.31 -1.72 -22.80
C LEU A 294 -7.27 -2.87 -23.10
N GLY A 295 -8.30 -2.65 -23.91
CA GLY A 295 -9.28 -3.67 -24.28
C GLY A 295 -10.38 -3.93 -23.26
N LYS A 296 -10.36 -3.29 -22.09
CA LYS A 296 -11.52 -3.32 -21.18
C LYS A 296 -12.75 -2.74 -21.86
N SER A 297 -13.92 -3.27 -21.54
CA SER A 297 -15.15 -2.89 -22.22
C SER A 297 -16.32 -2.63 -21.27
N CYS A 298 -17.34 -1.93 -21.76
CA CYS A 298 -18.60 -1.74 -21.05
C CYS A 298 -19.77 -1.83 -22.02
N LEU A 299 -20.88 -2.40 -21.53
CA LEU A 299 -22.15 -2.43 -22.25
C LEU A 299 -22.90 -1.10 -22.07
N VAL A 300 -23.39 -0.54 -23.16
CA VAL A 300 -24.28 0.62 -23.17
C VAL A 300 -25.70 0.18 -22.85
N THR A 301 -26.28 0.80 -21.83
CA THR A 301 -27.66 0.53 -21.41
C THR A 301 -28.59 1.67 -21.84
N GLU A 302 -29.85 1.60 -21.42
CA GLU A 302 -30.82 2.67 -21.69
C GLU A 302 -30.42 4.02 -21.10
N LYS A 303 -29.58 4.02 -20.05
CA LYS A 303 -29.13 5.23 -19.36
C LYS A 303 -28.14 6.07 -20.18
N GLU A 304 -27.47 5.47 -21.16
CA GLU A 304 -26.42 6.13 -21.95
C GLU A 304 -26.83 6.40 -23.41
N ILE A 305 -28.08 6.10 -23.77
CA ILE A 305 -28.60 6.34 -25.12
C ILE A 305 -28.49 7.83 -25.46
N GLY A 306 -27.96 8.12 -26.65
CA GLY A 306 -27.79 9.50 -27.12
C GLY A 306 -26.54 10.22 -26.61
N MET A 307 -25.76 9.62 -25.70
CA MET A 307 -24.43 10.11 -25.35
C MET A 307 -23.43 9.85 -26.50
N GLY A 308 -22.30 10.56 -26.50
CA GLY A 308 -21.15 10.29 -27.37
C GLY A 308 -19.99 9.64 -26.61
N PHE A 309 -18.89 9.35 -27.31
CA PHE A 309 -17.71 8.70 -26.74
C PHE A 309 -16.42 9.27 -27.33
N ALA A 310 -15.34 9.28 -26.53
CA ALA A 310 -14.06 9.88 -26.89
C ALA A 310 -13.18 8.97 -27.78
N GLY A 311 -12.24 9.54 -28.54
CA GLY A 311 -11.46 8.86 -29.58
C GLY A 311 -10.45 7.80 -29.10
N TYR A 312 -10.18 7.74 -27.80
CA TYR A 312 -9.43 6.64 -27.17
C TYR A 312 -10.34 5.46 -26.77
N LEU A 313 -11.62 5.51 -27.15
CA LEU A 313 -12.57 4.41 -27.09
C LEU A 313 -12.95 3.97 -28.52
N LEU A 314 -13.30 2.71 -28.65
CA LEU A 314 -13.97 2.13 -29.81
C LEU A 314 -15.40 1.75 -29.43
N ARG A 315 -16.32 1.83 -30.38
CA ARG A 315 -17.67 1.30 -30.25
C ARG A 315 -17.83 0.09 -31.15
N LEU A 316 -18.27 -1.04 -30.60
CA LEU A 316 -18.65 -2.22 -31.35
C LEU A 316 -20.18 -2.34 -31.38
N ARG A 317 -20.71 -2.71 -32.54
CA ARG A 317 -22.11 -3.13 -32.74
C ARG A 317 -22.14 -4.55 -33.22
N VAL A 318 -22.84 -5.42 -32.51
CA VAL A 318 -22.93 -6.85 -32.86
C VAL A 318 -24.06 -7.12 -33.83
N LYS A 319 -23.91 -8.17 -34.63
CA LYS A 319 -24.99 -8.79 -35.39
C LYS A 319 -25.90 -9.56 -34.43
N SER A 320 -26.98 -8.91 -33.98
CA SER A 320 -27.85 -9.40 -32.90
C SER A 320 -28.45 -10.80 -33.16
N GLU A 321 -28.55 -11.20 -34.42
CA GLU A 321 -28.99 -12.52 -34.88
C GLU A 321 -27.94 -13.63 -34.70
N MET A 322 -26.68 -13.27 -34.41
CA MET A 322 -25.58 -14.20 -34.18
C MET A 322 -24.98 -14.07 -32.77
N LEU A 323 -24.93 -12.84 -32.23
CA LEU A 323 -24.18 -12.53 -31.02
C LEU A 323 -24.96 -11.58 -30.12
N ASN A 324 -25.11 -11.98 -28.86
CA ASN A 324 -25.65 -11.16 -27.79
C ASN A 324 -24.56 -10.20 -27.28
N ALA A 325 -24.86 -8.89 -27.22
CA ALA A 325 -23.90 -7.87 -26.83
C ALA A 325 -23.41 -8.02 -25.38
N LYS A 326 -24.30 -8.41 -24.47
CA LYS A 326 -23.95 -8.65 -23.06
C LYS A 326 -23.00 -9.85 -22.92
N TYR A 327 -23.26 -10.92 -23.66
CA TYR A 327 -22.35 -12.06 -23.75
C TYR A 327 -20.96 -11.63 -24.25
N LEU A 328 -20.87 -10.88 -25.36
CA LEU A 328 -19.60 -10.37 -25.86
C LEU A 328 -18.87 -9.50 -24.84
N ASN A 329 -19.60 -8.62 -24.13
CA ASN A 329 -19.01 -7.79 -23.08
C ASN A 329 -18.36 -8.66 -21.99
N TYR A 330 -18.98 -9.75 -21.56
CA TYR A 330 -18.35 -10.68 -20.61
C TYR A 330 -17.18 -11.47 -21.23
N CYS A 331 -17.28 -11.91 -22.48
CA CYS A 331 -16.16 -12.58 -23.17
C CYS A 331 -14.91 -11.70 -23.23
N LEU A 332 -15.05 -10.40 -23.50
CA LEU A 332 -13.93 -9.46 -23.57
C LEU A 332 -13.18 -9.29 -22.24
N HIS A 333 -13.80 -9.68 -21.12
CA HIS A 333 -13.19 -9.70 -19.79
C HIS A 333 -12.61 -11.08 -19.41
N SER A 334 -12.82 -12.12 -20.23
CA SER A 334 -12.31 -13.45 -19.93
C SER A 334 -10.79 -13.50 -20.08
N PRO A 335 -10.07 -14.28 -19.25
CA PRO A 335 -8.63 -14.43 -19.35
C PRO A 335 -8.15 -14.80 -20.76
N GLU A 336 -8.91 -15.63 -21.47
CA GLU A 336 -8.59 -16.09 -22.82
C GLU A 336 -8.54 -14.92 -23.82
N ILE A 337 -9.53 -14.03 -23.79
CA ILE A 337 -9.57 -12.88 -24.69
C ILE A 337 -8.60 -11.79 -24.22
N ARG A 338 -8.43 -11.62 -22.91
CA ARG A 338 -7.43 -10.73 -22.32
C ARG A 338 -6.03 -11.10 -22.79
N SER A 339 -5.65 -12.38 -22.77
CA SER A 339 -4.36 -12.84 -23.26
C SER A 339 -4.17 -12.58 -24.76
N GLN A 340 -5.22 -12.68 -25.59
CA GLN A 340 -5.14 -12.30 -27.01
C GLN A 340 -4.85 -10.80 -27.19
N ILE A 341 -5.42 -9.94 -26.36
CA ILE A 341 -5.22 -8.48 -26.43
C ILE A 341 -3.83 -8.07 -25.93
N GLU A 342 -3.38 -8.69 -24.84
CA GLU A 342 -2.13 -8.37 -24.13
C GLU A 342 -0.88 -8.94 -24.81
N SER A 343 -1.00 -10.03 -25.57
CA SER A 343 0.12 -10.67 -26.28
C SER A 343 0.50 -9.99 -27.60
N ILE A 344 -0.33 -9.09 -28.13
CA ILE A 344 -0.02 -8.35 -29.37
C ILE A 344 1.13 -7.38 -29.09
N GLU A 345 2.20 -7.45 -29.89
CA GLU A 345 3.38 -6.57 -29.81
C GLU A 345 2.97 -5.08 -29.91
N ARG A 346 3.43 -4.27 -28.95
CA ARG A 346 3.09 -2.82 -28.85
C ARG A 346 4.33 -1.94 -29.00
N SER A 347 4.12 -0.69 -29.41
CA SER A 347 5.17 0.29 -29.67
C SER A 347 5.94 0.72 -28.42
N SER A 348 7.23 1.05 -28.58
CA SER A 348 8.15 1.52 -27.52
C SER A 348 7.86 2.91 -26.93
N SER A 349 6.79 3.59 -27.37
CA SER A 349 6.45 4.98 -27.01
C SER A 349 5.73 5.17 -25.66
N GLY A 350 5.53 4.09 -24.89
CA GLY A 350 4.91 4.13 -23.56
C GLY A 350 3.37 4.19 -23.53
N VAL A 351 2.71 4.33 -24.68
CA VAL A 351 1.24 4.25 -24.80
C VAL A 351 0.85 3.02 -25.62
N ASN A 352 0.08 2.12 -25.01
CA ASN A 352 -0.40 0.92 -25.67
C ASN A 352 -1.68 1.24 -26.46
N ASN A 353 -1.76 0.77 -27.70
CA ASN A 353 -2.90 1.01 -28.58
C ASN A 353 -3.36 -0.32 -29.18
N ILE A 354 -4.69 -0.53 -29.27
CA ILE A 354 -5.30 -1.59 -30.08
C ILE A 354 -6.13 -0.97 -31.20
N ASN A 355 -5.88 -1.37 -32.44
CA ASN A 355 -6.58 -0.83 -33.61
C ASN A 355 -7.81 -1.67 -33.98
N THR A 356 -8.66 -1.16 -34.88
CA THR A 356 -9.89 -1.86 -35.27
C THR A 356 -9.65 -3.22 -35.92
N LYS A 357 -8.59 -3.38 -36.72
CA LYS A 357 -8.26 -4.66 -37.36
C LYS A 357 -7.87 -5.72 -36.33
N GLU A 358 -7.11 -5.32 -35.31
CA GLU A 358 -6.74 -6.19 -34.20
C GLU A 358 -7.96 -6.62 -33.40
N VAL A 359 -8.85 -5.70 -33.03
CA VAL A 359 -10.11 -6.03 -32.34
C VAL A 359 -10.95 -6.99 -33.20
N LEU A 360 -11.12 -6.71 -34.49
CA LEU A 360 -11.90 -7.53 -35.41
C LEU A 360 -11.32 -8.94 -35.64
N ASN A 361 -10.04 -9.15 -35.34
CA ASN A 361 -9.36 -10.44 -35.45
C ASN A 361 -9.36 -11.25 -34.14
N LEU A 362 -9.87 -10.70 -33.03
CA LEU A 362 -10.04 -11.47 -31.79
C LEU A 362 -10.94 -12.68 -32.05
N GLU A 363 -10.52 -13.83 -31.53
CA GLU A 363 -11.19 -15.11 -31.69
C GLU A 363 -12.00 -15.42 -30.43
N ILE A 364 -13.30 -15.63 -30.59
CA ILE A 364 -14.23 -15.94 -29.51
C ILE A 364 -14.93 -17.28 -29.76
N ASN A 365 -15.34 -17.94 -28.68
CA ASN A 365 -16.23 -19.10 -28.74
C ASN A 365 -17.67 -18.62 -28.62
N ILE A 366 -18.53 -18.96 -29.58
CA ILE A 366 -19.94 -18.57 -29.56
C ILE A 366 -20.84 -19.82 -29.51
N PRO A 367 -21.65 -20.00 -28.46
CA PRO A 367 -22.73 -20.97 -28.49
C PRO A 367 -23.96 -20.40 -29.22
N ASP A 368 -25.00 -21.21 -29.41
CA ASP A 368 -26.28 -20.70 -29.92
C ASP A 368 -26.80 -19.55 -29.04
N LEU A 369 -27.47 -18.56 -29.65
CA LEU A 369 -27.97 -17.35 -28.97
C LEU A 369 -28.70 -17.61 -27.64
N LYS A 370 -29.51 -18.66 -27.59
CA LYS A 370 -30.23 -19.09 -26.37
C LYS A 370 -29.28 -19.35 -25.20
N TYR A 371 -28.13 -19.95 -25.45
CA TYR A 371 -27.13 -20.25 -24.43
C TYR A 371 -26.28 -19.03 -24.09
N GLN A 372 -26.00 -18.15 -25.05
CA GLN A 372 -25.33 -16.86 -24.77
C GLN A 372 -26.10 -16.03 -23.74
N VAL A 373 -27.44 -15.98 -23.86
CA VAL A 373 -28.32 -15.32 -22.90
C VAL A 373 -28.24 -16.00 -21.53
N LYS A 374 -28.39 -17.33 -21.46
CA LYS A 374 -28.32 -18.11 -20.20
C LYS A 374 -26.98 -17.96 -19.49
N ILE A 375 -25.88 -17.93 -20.23
CA ILE A 375 -24.53 -17.71 -19.68
C ILE A 375 -24.47 -16.31 -19.06
N SER A 376 -24.92 -15.30 -19.79
CA SER A 376 -24.92 -13.92 -19.32
C SER A 376 -25.75 -13.74 -18.05
N GLU A 377 -26.93 -14.35 -17.97
CA GLU A 377 -27.79 -14.33 -16.77
C GLU A 377 -27.11 -14.97 -15.55
N LYS A 378 -26.44 -16.12 -15.74
CA LYS A 378 -25.70 -16.78 -14.65
C LYS A 378 -24.51 -15.94 -14.18
N ILE A 379 -23.76 -15.34 -15.09
CA ILE A 379 -22.66 -14.43 -14.77
C ILE A 379 -23.20 -13.23 -13.97
N GLU A 380 -24.32 -12.63 -14.36
CA GLU A 380 -24.93 -11.51 -13.64
C GLU A 380 -25.32 -11.85 -12.21
N ILE A 381 -25.96 -13.02 -12.00
CA ILE A 381 -26.32 -13.48 -10.65
C ILE A 381 -25.07 -13.57 -9.77
N LEU A 382 -24.02 -14.21 -10.28
CA LEU A 382 -22.78 -14.44 -9.53
C LEU A 382 -22.01 -13.13 -9.28
N LEU A 383 -21.92 -12.24 -10.27
CA LEU A 383 -21.35 -10.90 -10.08
C LEU A 383 -22.15 -10.08 -9.06
N GLY A 384 -23.47 -10.24 -9.02
CA GLY A 384 -24.35 -9.63 -8.01
C GLY A 384 -24.03 -10.11 -6.60
N SER A 385 -23.91 -11.43 -6.40
CA SER A 385 -23.51 -12.01 -5.11
C SER A 385 -22.12 -11.55 -4.67
N ILE A 386 -21.17 -11.49 -5.60
CA ILE A 386 -19.82 -10.97 -5.34
C ILE A 386 -19.88 -9.52 -4.86
N ASN A 387 -20.56 -8.64 -5.59
CA ASN A 387 -20.64 -7.22 -5.24
C ASN A 387 -21.34 -7.01 -3.89
N LYS A 388 -22.39 -7.80 -3.60
CA LYS A 388 -23.05 -7.76 -2.30
C LYS A 388 -22.07 -8.10 -1.16
N ALA A 389 -21.28 -9.16 -1.33
CA ALA A 389 -20.28 -9.54 -0.35
C ALA A 389 -19.14 -8.51 -0.21
N GLU A 390 -18.73 -7.87 -1.30
CA GLU A 390 -17.74 -6.76 -1.27
C GLU A 390 -18.26 -5.60 -0.41
N VAL A 391 -19.51 -5.20 -0.60
CA VAL A 391 -20.16 -4.13 0.17
C VAL A 391 -20.32 -4.52 1.64
N GLU A 392 -20.77 -5.74 1.93
CA GLU A 392 -20.88 -6.25 3.31
C GLU A 392 -19.53 -6.25 4.02
N ASN A 393 -18.47 -6.76 3.39
CA ASN A 393 -17.14 -6.79 3.99
C ASN A 393 -16.59 -5.36 4.24
N PHE A 394 -16.77 -4.44 3.28
CA PHE A 394 -16.39 -3.05 3.46
C PHE A 394 -17.12 -2.39 4.65
N ASN A 395 -18.44 -2.61 4.76
CA ASN A 395 -19.23 -2.09 5.88
C ASN A 395 -18.81 -2.71 7.22
N SER A 396 -18.58 -4.03 7.25
CA SER A 396 -18.08 -4.74 8.43
C SER A 396 -16.74 -4.18 8.90
N LYS A 397 -15.80 -3.92 7.99
CA LYS A 397 -14.51 -3.30 8.33
C LYS A 397 -14.66 -1.90 8.92
N ASN A 398 -15.50 -1.06 8.31
CA ASN A 398 -15.76 0.28 8.84
C ASN A 398 -16.46 0.24 10.21
N ASN A 399 -17.41 -0.68 10.39
CA ASN A 399 -18.09 -0.88 11.67
C ASN A 399 -17.11 -1.32 12.76
N LEU A 400 -16.16 -2.19 12.42
CA LEU A 400 -15.09 -2.62 13.33
C LEU A 400 -14.23 -1.45 13.78
N GLU A 401 -13.78 -0.59 12.85
CA GLU A 401 -13.00 0.61 13.18
C GLU A 401 -13.81 1.59 14.05
N ASN A 402 -15.06 1.85 13.68
CA ASN A 402 -15.95 2.74 14.43
C ASN A 402 -16.24 2.23 15.84
N LEU A 403 -16.47 0.93 16.01
CA LEU A 403 -16.76 0.34 17.30
C LEU A 403 -15.51 0.30 18.19
N GLN A 404 -14.33 -0.01 17.63
CA GLN A 404 -13.06 0.10 18.36
C GLN A 404 -12.88 1.51 18.92
N ASN A 405 -13.15 2.53 18.10
CA ASN A 405 -13.13 3.92 18.56
C ASN A 405 -14.19 4.16 19.63
N ALA A 406 -15.43 3.69 19.45
CA ALA A 406 -16.52 3.90 20.40
C ALA A 406 -16.27 3.25 21.77
N ILE A 407 -15.67 2.05 21.82
CA ILE A 407 -15.39 1.41 23.11
C ILE A 407 -14.17 2.08 23.78
N LEU A 408 -13.15 2.51 23.03
CA LEU A 408 -12.06 3.33 23.57
C LEU A 408 -12.59 4.66 24.10
N ASP A 409 -13.45 5.34 23.33
CA ASP A 409 -14.11 6.56 23.75
C ASP A 409 -14.96 6.31 24.99
N ASN A 410 -15.75 5.24 25.07
CA ASN A 410 -16.51 4.94 26.28
C ASN A 410 -15.59 4.71 27.51
N ALA A 411 -14.44 4.07 27.31
CA ALA A 411 -13.48 3.82 28.39
C ALA A 411 -12.72 5.07 28.85
N PHE A 412 -12.46 6.05 27.95
CA PHE A 412 -11.57 7.18 28.23
C PHE A 412 -12.22 8.58 28.08
N SER A 413 -13.43 8.71 27.53
CA SER A 413 -14.14 10.00 27.31
C SER A 413 -14.56 10.68 28.62
N SER A 414 -14.94 9.89 29.63
CA SER A 414 -15.26 10.41 30.96
C SER A 414 -14.04 10.93 31.72
N ILE A 415 -12.83 10.71 31.20
CA ILE A 415 -11.58 11.07 31.85
C ILE A 415 -10.86 12.23 31.14
N ALA A 416 -11.28 12.58 29.92
CA ALA A 416 -10.71 13.67 29.14
C ALA A 416 -11.44 15.02 29.31
N ASN A 417 -12.68 14.99 29.81
CA ASN A 417 -13.52 16.19 30.03
C ASN A 417 -13.52 16.69 31.47
N ASP A 418 -12.95 15.92 32.41
CA ASP A 418 -12.62 16.44 33.73
C ASP A 418 -11.17 16.89 33.70
N HIS A 419 -10.94 18.15 34.05
CA HIS A 419 -9.65 18.56 34.60
C HIS A 419 -9.50 17.82 35.94
N GLY A 420 -9.17 16.52 35.88
CA GLY A 420 -8.79 15.75 37.05
C GLY A 420 -7.74 16.58 37.80
N GLU A 421 -7.84 16.63 39.12
CA GLU A 421 -6.85 17.36 39.91
C GLU A 421 -5.45 16.87 39.51
N ASN A 422 -4.51 17.81 39.35
CA ASN A 422 -3.12 17.44 39.10
C ASN A 422 -2.68 16.43 40.17
N VAL A 423 -1.87 15.46 39.76
CA VAL A 423 -1.23 14.53 40.69
C VAL A 423 -0.61 15.27 41.87
N ASP A 424 -0.77 14.74 43.08
CA ASP A 424 -0.18 15.36 44.26
C ASP A 424 1.35 15.34 44.21
N ASP A 425 1.97 16.30 44.91
CA ASP A 425 3.42 16.52 44.88
C ASP A 425 4.22 15.30 45.35
N GLN A 426 3.65 14.49 46.26
CA GLN A 426 4.32 13.30 46.78
C GLN A 426 4.39 12.21 45.71
N LEU A 427 3.27 11.88 45.08
CA LEU A 427 3.21 10.88 44.02
C LEU A 427 3.99 11.33 42.78
N LEU A 428 3.96 12.62 42.45
CA LEU A 428 4.80 13.19 41.40
C LEU A 428 6.30 13.01 41.69
N ALA A 429 6.74 13.30 42.90
CA ALA A 429 8.14 13.11 43.29
C ALA A 429 8.56 11.63 43.18
N GLU A 430 7.68 10.69 43.52
CA GLU A 430 7.94 9.25 43.35
C GLU A 430 8.10 8.86 41.88
N ILE A 431 7.22 9.36 40.99
CA ILE A 431 7.29 9.10 39.54
C ILE A 431 8.61 9.65 38.98
N LEU A 432 8.97 10.88 39.34
CA LEU A 432 10.19 11.52 38.85
C LEU A 432 11.46 10.82 39.38
N SER A 433 11.45 10.35 40.63
CA SER A 433 12.54 9.57 41.21
C SER A 433 12.74 8.24 40.47
N GLU A 434 11.65 7.50 40.21
CA GLU A 434 11.70 6.25 39.44
C GLU A 434 12.22 6.49 38.02
N LYS A 435 11.69 7.52 37.35
CA LYS A 435 12.14 7.93 36.02
C LYS A 435 13.63 8.23 36.00
N GLY A 436 14.14 9.00 36.96
CA GLY A 436 15.57 9.31 37.07
C GLY A 436 16.44 8.06 37.28
N ASN A 437 15.95 7.04 37.99
CA ASN A 437 16.66 5.76 38.15
C ASN A 437 16.72 4.98 36.84
N PHE A 438 15.62 4.93 36.08
CA PHE A 438 15.61 4.31 34.75
C PHE A 438 16.51 5.06 33.76
N GLU A 439 16.51 6.40 33.76
CA GLU A 439 17.38 7.21 32.91
C GLU A 439 18.86 6.95 33.17
N LYS A 440 19.25 6.76 34.44
CA LYS A 440 20.63 6.36 34.81
C LYS A 440 20.99 4.99 34.23
N LYS A 441 20.14 3.98 34.42
CA LYS A 441 20.34 2.62 33.86
C LYS A 441 20.43 2.66 32.33
N LEU A 442 19.57 3.45 31.69
CA LEU A 442 19.57 3.60 30.24
C LEU A 442 20.86 4.26 29.73
N LYS A 443 21.40 5.24 30.46
CA LYS A 443 22.68 5.88 30.11
C LYS A 443 23.85 4.90 30.18
N GLU A 444 23.86 4.03 31.19
CA GLU A 444 24.86 2.97 31.31
C GLU A 444 24.73 1.94 30.19
N PHE A 445 23.50 1.50 29.90
CA PHE A 445 23.22 0.60 28.79
C PHE A 445 23.72 1.17 27.45
N LYS A 446 23.37 2.43 27.13
CA LYS A 446 23.83 3.11 25.91
C LYS A 446 25.35 3.24 25.82
N LYS A 447 26.04 3.37 26.96
CA LYS A 447 27.51 3.41 26.98
C LYS A 447 28.09 2.06 26.57
N VAL A 448 27.59 0.97 27.12
CA VAL A 448 27.99 -0.40 26.73
C VAL A 448 27.64 -0.66 25.27
N GLN A 449 26.45 -0.27 24.87
CA GLN A 449 25.94 -0.41 23.51
C GLN A 449 26.83 0.31 22.49
N SER A 450 27.23 1.56 22.79
CA SER A 450 28.14 2.33 21.94
C SER A 450 29.55 1.75 21.86
N ILE A 451 30.05 1.13 22.93
CA ILE A 451 31.36 0.44 22.90
C ILE A 451 31.28 -0.74 21.93
N LYS A 452 30.27 -1.60 22.08
CA LYS A 452 30.07 -2.75 21.20
C LYS A 452 29.85 -2.35 19.73
N ALA A 453 29.08 -1.29 19.50
CA ALA A 453 28.90 -0.76 18.15
C ALA A 453 30.25 -0.35 17.52
N ASN A 454 31.14 0.29 18.28
CA ASN A 454 32.47 0.66 17.79
C ASN A 454 33.45 -0.52 17.67
N GLU A 455 33.23 -1.62 18.39
CA GLU A 455 34.01 -2.85 18.26
C GLU A 455 33.60 -3.65 17.02
N MET A 456 32.30 -3.67 16.71
CA MET A 456 31.74 -4.46 15.60
C MET A 456 31.67 -3.70 14.28
N PHE A 457 31.61 -2.36 14.35
CA PHE A 457 31.51 -1.50 13.19
C PHE A 457 32.56 -0.40 13.28
N MET A 458 33.07 0.03 12.13
CA MET A 458 33.96 1.19 12.08
C MET A 458 33.31 2.42 12.73
N SER A 459 34.06 3.11 13.60
CA SER A 459 33.57 4.34 14.23
C SER A 459 33.32 5.42 13.18
N SER A 460 32.32 6.29 13.39
CA SER A 460 32.06 7.41 12.47
C SER A 460 33.27 8.33 12.30
N LYS A 461 34.13 8.42 13.31
CA LYS A 461 35.38 9.19 13.25
C LYS A 461 36.38 8.55 12.30
N ASP A 462 36.49 7.23 12.29
CA ASP A 462 37.38 6.51 11.40
C ASP A 462 36.82 6.51 9.98
N GLN A 463 35.52 6.27 9.80
CA GLN A 463 34.85 6.43 8.50
C GLN A 463 35.09 7.82 7.89
N THR A 464 35.00 8.90 8.69
CA THR A 464 35.29 10.26 8.22
C THR A 464 36.75 10.41 7.78
N LYS A 465 37.72 9.86 8.52
CA LYS A 465 39.14 9.89 8.14
C LYS A 465 39.38 9.13 6.82
N ILE A 466 38.76 7.96 6.66
CA ILE A 466 38.91 7.17 5.43
C ILE A 466 38.28 7.90 4.25
N ILE A 467 37.08 8.48 4.42
CA ILE A 467 36.45 9.34 3.40
C ILE A 467 37.35 10.50 2.99
N GLU A 468 37.91 11.24 3.96
CA GLU A 468 38.83 12.33 3.66
C GLU A 468 40.09 11.85 2.95
N HIS A 469 40.62 10.69 3.34
CA HIS A 469 41.79 10.07 2.71
C HIS A 469 41.50 9.70 1.27
N ILE A 470 40.40 9.01 0.99
CA ILE A 470 39.95 8.65 -0.36
C ILE A 470 39.80 9.91 -1.22
N LYS A 471 39.16 10.97 -0.69
CA LYS A 471 38.99 12.25 -1.41
C LYS A 471 40.33 12.88 -1.75
N LYS A 472 41.24 13.00 -0.78
CA LYS A 472 42.58 13.59 -0.95
C LYS A 472 43.43 12.79 -1.93
N PHE A 473 43.44 11.47 -1.81
CA PHE A 473 44.17 10.58 -2.71
C PHE A 473 43.63 10.69 -4.14
N THR A 474 42.31 10.63 -4.31
CA THR A 474 41.66 10.73 -5.63
C THR A 474 41.99 12.05 -6.32
N LEU A 475 41.83 13.18 -5.63
CA LEU A 475 42.15 14.50 -6.18
C LEU A 475 43.64 14.63 -6.54
N LYS A 476 44.53 14.07 -5.72
CA LYS A 476 45.98 14.11 -5.95
C LYS A 476 46.38 13.27 -7.17
N GLU A 477 45.84 12.06 -7.31
CA GLU A 477 46.24 11.11 -8.35
C GLU A 477 45.54 11.34 -9.69
N PHE A 478 44.28 11.79 -9.66
CA PHE A 478 43.43 11.87 -10.85
C PHE A 478 42.93 13.29 -11.18
N GLY A 479 43.10 14.26 -10.28
CA GLY A 479 42.74 15.67 -10.50
C GLY A 479 41.24 15.98 -10.34
N ASP A 480 40.89 17.26 -10.55
CA ASP A 480 39.55 17.85 -10.39
C ASP A 480 38.80 18.00 -11.74
N LYS A 481 39.03 17.07 -12.66
CA LYS A 481 38.34 17.06 -13.97
C LYS A 481 37.18 16.09 -13.86
N LYS A 482 36.05 16.39 -14.53
CA LYS A 482 34.87 15.52 -14.67
C LYS A 482 35.15 14.26 -15.51
N ASP A 483 36.26 13.58 -15.20
CA ASP A 483 36.81 12.46 -15.91
C ASP A 483 36.19 11.17 -15.37
N THR A 484 35.94 10.25 -16.29
CA THR A 484 35.42 8.92 -15.99
C THR A 484 36.54 8.08 -15.37
N LEU A 485 36.32 7.58 -14.16
CA LEU A 485 37.18 6.58 -13.54
C LEU A 485 36.94 5.21 -14.18
N SER A 486 38.02 4.57 -14.61
CA SER A 486 38.04 3.16 -15.00
C SER A 486 38.06 2.24 -13.77
N GLU A 487 37.68 0.98 -13.96
CA GLU A 487 37.71 -0.06 -12.92
C GLU A 487 39.09 -0.23 -12.28
N ILE A 488 40.16 -0.09 -13.07
CA ILE A 488 41.55 -0.14 -12.60
C ILE A 488 41.83 1.03 -11.63
N GLN A 489 41.33 2.22 -11.93
CA GLN A 489 41.54 3.39 -11.06
C GLN A 489 40.75 3.27 -9.75
N ILE A 490 39.54 2.71 -9.79
CA ILE A 490 38.75 2.42 -8.59
C ILE A 490 39.46 1.40 -7.71
N ASN A 491 40.00 0.33 -8.30
CA ASN A 491 40.80 -0.65 -7.57
C ASN A 491 42.06 -0.02 -6.95
N LYS A 492 42.70 0.94 -7.62
CA LYS A 492 43.84 1.68 -7.05
C LYS A 492 43.45 2.51 -5.82
N ILE A 493 42.30 3.20 -5.87
CA ILE A 493 41.76 3.94 -4.70
C ILE A 493 41.47 2.97 -3.54
N LYS A 494 40.94 1.79 -3.87
CA LYS A 494 40.63 0.73 -2.91
C LYS A 494 41.86 0.18 -2.22
N GLU A 495 42.88 -0.19 -2.99
CA GLU A 495 44.16 -0.69 -2.46
C GLU A 495 44.83 0.34 -1.56
N ASP A 496 44.86 1.61 -1.96
CA ASP A 496 45.48 2.69 -1.17
C ASP A 496 44.76 2.89 0.17
N ALA A 497 43.42 2.85 0.18
CA ALA A 497 42.65 2.95 1.40
C ALA A 497 42.89 1.75 2.34
N ILE A 498 42.90 0.51 1.83
CA ILE A 498 43.17 -0.70 2.63
C ILE A 498 44.59 -0.68 3.21
N LEU A 499 45.58 -0.21 2.44
CA LEU A 499 46.96 -0.10 2.93
C LEU A 499 47.13 0.99 4.01
N SER A 500 46.33 2.06 3.92
CA SER A 500 46.42 3.20 4.84
C SER A 500 45.70 2.96 6.17
N PHE A 501 44.73 2.03 6.21
CA PHE A 501 43.92 1.73 7.39
C PHE A 501 43.91 0.22 7.65
N ARG A 502 44.64 -0.21 8.68
CA ARG A 502 44.95 -1.63 8.95
C ARG A 502 43.72 -2.53 9.15
N ASP A 503 42.62 -1.97 9.64
CA ASP A 503 41.38 -2.68 9.94
C ASP A 503 40.30 -2.48 8.85
N PHE A 504 40.65 -1.83 7.74
CA PHE A 504 39.73 -1.52 6.63
C PHE A 504 39.81 -2.59 5.53
N ASP A 505 38.66 -3.15 5.15
CA ASP A 505 38.61 -4.27 4.21
C ASP A 505 37.81 -3.98 2.91
N TYR A 506 37.48 -5.03 2.17
CA TYR A 506 36.72 -4.95 0.93
C TYR A 506 35.28 -4.45 1.14
N ASP A 507 34.61 -4.92 2.18
CA ASP A 507 33.20 -4.67 2.44
C ASP A 507 33.01 -3.26 3.01
N ASP A 508 33.93 -2.84 3.87
CA ASP A 508 34.02 -1.45 4.35
C ASP A 508 34.27 -0.48 3.19
N PHE A 509 35.19 -0.83 2.28
CA PHE A 509 35.42 -0.02 1.08
C PHE A 509 34.19 0.10 0.22
N SER A 510 33.50 -1.01 -0.05
CA SER A 510 32.30 -1.00 -0.89
C SER A 510 31.21 -0.11 -0.28
N SER A 511 31.05 -0.14 1.04
CA SER A 511 30.08 0.67 1.78
C SER A 511 30.42 2.16 1.77
N ILE A 512 31.67 2.53 2.08
CA ILE A 512 32.15 3.93 2.05
C ILE A 512 32.15 4.47 0.62
N PHE A 513 32.57 3.66 -0.35
CA PHE A 513 32.59 4.05 -1.75
C PHE A 513 31.17 4.29 -2.28
N LEU A 514 30.20 3.44 -1.88
CA LEU A 514 28.80 3.66 -2.20
C LEU A 514 28.27 4.97 -1.60
N GLU A 515 28.61 5.29 -0.35
CA GLU A 515 28.25 6.57 0.29
C GLU A 515 28.80 7.78 -0.48
N LEU A 516 30.01 7.66 -1.04
CA LEU A 516 30.62 8.69 -1.85
C LEU A 516 30.01 8.83 -3.25
N THR A 517 29.17 7.88 -3.69
CA THR A 517 28.51 7.85 -5.01
C THR A 517 27.00 8.10 -4.91
N GLN A 518 26.40 8.72 -5.94
CA GLN A 518 24.94 8.75 -6.09
C GLN A 518 24.51 8.51 -7.55
N ASP A 519 23.40 7.77 -7.70
CA ASP A 519 22.78 7.44 -8.99
C ASP A 519 21.80 8.52 -9.50
N LYS A 520 21.34 9.44 -8.62
CA LYS A 520 20.47 10.58 -8.96
C LYS A 520 20.66 11.75 -8.00
N ILE A 521 21.01 12.93 -8.54
CA ILE A 521 21.10 14.19 -7.78
C ILE A 521 19.71 14.54 -7.24
N ASN A 522 19.54 14.53 -5.92
CA ASN A 522 18.37 15.12 -5.25
C ASN A 522 18.79 16.48 -4.65
N LYS A 523 17.95 17.50 -4.76
CA LYS A 523 18.37 18.92 -4.61
C LYS A 523 18.69 19.38 -3.18
N ASN A 524 18.41 18.58 -2.14
CA ASN A 524 18.39 19.06 -0.75
C ASN A 524 19.15 18.14 0.26
N ASP A 525 20.38 17.72 -0.03
CA ASP A 525 21.36 17.20 0.97
C ASP A 525 22.81 17.33 0.40
N PRO A 526 23.92 17.24 1.18
CA PRO A 526 25.19 17.87 0.86
C PRO A 526 26.01 17.00 -0.09
N ASP A 527 25.86 17.29 -1.38
CA ASP A 527 26.83 17.05 -2.47
C ASP A 527 27.74 15.78 -2.40
N PRO A 528 27.40 14.68 -3.12
CA PRO A 528 28.27 13.50 -3.23
C PRO A 528 29.57 13.83 -3.98
N PHE A 529 30.65 13.11 -3.62
CA PHE A 529 31.99 13.34 -4.18
C PHE A 529 32.19 12.68 -5.56
N PHE A 530 31.57 11.52 -5.77
CA PHE A 530 31.49 10.83 -7.05
C PHE A 530 30.06 10.91 -7.61
N THR A 531 29.94 10.93 -8.93
CA THR A 531 28.65 10.83 -9.64
C THR A 531 28.64 9.62 -10.55
N THR A 532 27.52 8.89 -10.60
CA THR A 532 27.35 7.77 -11.54
C THR A 532 26.44 8.15 -12.70
N THR A 533 26.79 7.71 -13.91
CA THR A 533 25.97 7.87 -15.13
C THR A 533 25.93 6.57 -15.91
N LYS A 534 24.79 6.22 -16.52
CA LYS A 534 24.71 5.07 -17.42
C LYS A 534 25.09 5.50 -18.84
N GLN A 535 26.12 4.88 -19.40
CA GLN A 535 26.53 5.02 -20.80
C GLN A 535 26.68 3.61 -21.40
N ASP A 536 26.00 3.33 -22.51
CA ASP A 536 26.07 2.06 -23.25
C ASP A 536 25.86 0.80 -22.37
N GLY A 537 24.93 0.88 -21.42
CA GLY A 537 24.63 -0.24 -20.50
C GLY A 537 25.66 -0.43 -19.38
N LYS A 538 26.72 0.39 -19.31
CA LYS A 538 27.73 0.38 -18.26
C LYS A 538 27.58 1.58 -17.33
N ILE A 539 27.94 1.39 -16.06
CA ILE A 539 27.97 2.47 -15.06
C ILE A 539 29.34 3.16 -15.15
N VAL A 540 29.30 4.47 -15.37
CA VAL A 540 30.45 5.36 -15.48
C VAL A 540 30.50 6.25 -14.24
N ILE A 541 31.59 6.18 -13.48
CA ILE A 541 31.82 6.99 -12.27
C ILE A 541 32.68 8.21 -12.62
N LYS A 542 32.28 9.39 -12.18
CA LYS A 542 33.03 10.64 -12.37
C LYS A 542 33.34 11.30 -11.04
N VAL A 543 34.56 11.81 -10.90
CA VAL A 543 34.92 12.74 -9.82
C VAL A 543 34.20 14.05 -10.08
N ARG A 544 33.55 14.59 -9.05
CA ARG A 544 32.79 15.83 -9.15
C ARG A 544 33.69 17.03 -9.42
#